data_AF-A0A1S2M7Y8-F1
#
_entry.id   AF-A0A1S2M7Y8-F1
#
_cell.length_a   1.000
_cell.length_b   1.000
_cell.length_c   1.000
_cell.angle_alpha   90.00
_cell.angle_beta   90.00
_cell.angle_gamma   90.00
#
_symmetry.space_group_name_H-M   'P 1'
#
loop_
_entity.id
_entity.type
_entity.pdbx_description
1 polymer ?
#
loop_
_entity_poly.entity_id
_entity_poly.type
_entity_poly.pdbx_seq_one_letter_code
_entity_poly.pdbx_strand_id
1 'polypeptide(L)'
;MSSVDLKAFFQERVIEAKNQFERTIDCKYTEFDTLYPYMSEHPQFFWYKRYVAWQELLTIIKLSKELDVKWDDSFTEKQIDYVEKKVLDAKVLDDWYDFANNEEEESSVNEH
;
A
#
# COMPACT_ATOMS: atom_id res chain seq x y z
N MET A 1 15.97 -31.08 -4.88
CA MET A 1 15.50 -29.67 -4.83
C MET A 1 14.04 -29.68 -5.26
N SER A 2 13.11 -29.25 -4.42
CA SER A 2 11.71 -29.11 -4.87
C SER A 2 11.67 -28.02 -5.94
N SER A 3 10.95 -28.26 -7.02
CA SER A 3 10.62 -27.23 -7.99
C SER A 3 9.71 -26.24 -7.28
N VAL A 4 10.20 -25.03 -7.03
CA VAL A 4 9.34 -23.95 -6.52
C VAL A 4 8.36 -23.60 -7.63
N ASP A 5 7.07 -23.63 -7.33
CA ASP A 5 6.07 -23.09 -8.23
C ASP A 5 6.21 -21.56 -8.25
N LEU A 6 6.77 -21.05 -9.34
CA LEU A 6 7.01 -19.61 -9.52
C LEU A 6 5.72 -18.81 -9.49
N LYS A 7 4.59 -19.36 -9.98
CA LYS A 7 3.32 -18.64 -9.98
C LYS A 7 2.82 -18.46 -8.56
N ALA A 8 2.77 -19.56 -7.80
CA ALA A 8 2.37 -19.53 -6.40
C ALA A 8 3.28 -18.61 -5.57
N PHE A 9 4.59 -18.64 -5.82
CA PHE A 9 5.55 -17.76 -5.16
C PHE A 9 5.23 -16.27 -5.41
N PHE A 10 5.04 -15.86 -6.66
CA PHE A 10 4.76 -14.45 -6.96
C PHE A 10 3.39 -13.99 -6.47
N GLN A 11 2.37 -14.86 -6.49
CA GLN A 11 1.06 -14.57 -5.89
C GLN A 11 1.19 -14.27 -4.39
N GLU A 12 1.97 -15.08 -3.67
CA GLU A 12 2.25 -14.86 -2.26
C GLU A 12 3.03 -13.56 -2.02
N ARG A 13 4.08 -13.29 -2.82
CA ARG A 13 4.86 -12.05 -2.71
C ARG A 13 4.03 -10.80 -2.95
N VAL A 14 3.07 -10.84 -3.87
CA VAL A 14 2.13 -9.71 -4.11
C VAL A 14 1.31 -9.43 -2.86
N ILE A 15 0.75 -10.48 -2.23
CA ILE A 15 -0.05 -10.34 -1.01
C ILE A 15 0.79 -9.80 0.15
N GLU A 16 2.01 -10.30 0.32
CA GLU A 16 2.92 -9.82 1.35
C GLU A 16 3.31 -8.35 1.16
N ALA A 17 3.66 -7.95 -0.07
CA ALA A 17 4.00 -6.56 -0.37
C ALA A 17 2.79 -5.63 -0.15
N LYS A 18 1.58 -6.07 -0.50
CA LYS A 18 0.33 -5.34 -0.22
C LYS A 18 0.14 -5.16 1.28
N ASN A 19 0.25 -6.24 2.06
CA ASN A 19 0.13 -6.20 3.52
C ASN A 19 1.18 -5.29 4.16
N GLN A 20 2.43 -5.32 3.67
CA GLN A 20 3.50 -4.46 4.15
C GLN A 20 3.21 -2.98 3.88
N PHE A 21 2.68 -2.66 2.69
CA PHE A 21 2.24 -1.31 2.34
C PHE A 21 1.08 -0.84 3.24
N GLU A 22 0.07 -1.68 3.41
CA GLU A 22 -1.10 -1.44 4.28
C GLU A 22 -0.70 -1.20 5.74
N ARG A 23 0.20 -2.02 6.29
CA ARG A 23 0.77 -1.79 7.63
C ARG A 23 1.50 -0.45 7.74
N THR A 24 2.12 0.00 6.66
CA THR A 24 2.85 1.26 6.62
C THR A 24 1.90 2.46 6.56
N ILE A 25 0.77 2.34 5.84
CA ILE A 25 -0.33 3.32 5.88
C ILE A 25 -0.88 3.40 7.31
N ASP A 26 -1.16 2.26 7.93
CA ASP A 26 -1.67 2.12 9.29
C ASP A 26 -0.69 2.58 10.39
N CYS A 27 0.52 3.03 10.01
CA CYS A 27 1.59 3.41 10.94
C CYS A 27 1.95 2.30 11.94
N LYS A 28 1.80 1.03 11.54
CA LYS A 28 2.20 -0.14 12.33
C LYS A 28 3.70 -0.37 12.22
N TYR A 29 4.24 -1.12 13.17
CA TYR A 29 5.63 -1.58 13.13
C TYR A 29 5.90 -2.43 11.88
N THR A 30 6.99 -2.19 11.18
CA THR A 30 7.45 -2.98 10.04
C THR A 30 8.96 -3.25 10.13
N GLU A 31 9.48 -4.12 9.27
CA GLU A 31 10.93 -4.39 9.20
C GLU A 31 11.77 -3.13 8.97
N PHE A 32 11.21 -2.12 8.30
CA PHE A 32 11.85 -0.83 8.09
C PHE A 32 12.21 -0.15 9.43
N ASP A 33 11.35 -0.25 10.44
CA ASP A 33 11.59 0.33 11.77
C ASP A 33 12.73 -0.41 12.50
N THR A 34 12.92 -1.70 12.20
CA THR A 34 14.06 -2.49 12.72
C THR A 34 15.38 -2.04 12.07
N LEU A 35 15.36 -1.81 10.76
CA LEU A 35 16.52 -1.39 9.99
C LEU A 35 16.93 0.06 10.30
N TYR A 36 15.95 0.92 10.56
CA TYR A 36 16.14 2.34 10.84
C TYR A 36 15.43 2.77 12.14
N PRO A 37 15.87 2.32 13.33
CA PRO A 37 15.20 2.62 14.59
C PRO A 37 15.03 4.12 14.83
N TYR A 38 16.05 4.91 14.51
CA TYR A 38 16.03 6.37 14.67
C TYR A 38 14.98 7.07 13.79
N MET A 39 14.61 6.50 12.64
CA MET A 39 13.61 7.11 11.76
C MET A 39 12.21 7.00 12.36
N SER A 40 11.96 5.97 13.18
CA SER A 40 10.69 5.76 13.86
C SER A 40 10.39 6.83 14.91
N GLU A 41 11.43 7.48 15.44
CA GLU A 41 11.32 8.53 16.47
C GLU A 41 10.99 9.91 15.88
N HIS A 42 11.05 10.08 14.56
CA HIS A 42 10.85 11.35 13.89
C HIS A 42 9.74 11.27 12.81
N PRO A 43 8.57 11.90 13.04
CA PRO A 43 7.42 11.82 12.13
C PRO A 43 7.68 12.23 10.68
N GLN A 44 8.68 13.08 10.45
CA GLN A 44 9.13 13.48 9.11
C GLN A 44 9.54 12.30 8.21
N PHE A 45 9.92 11.15 8.79
CA PHE A 45 10.33 9.97 8.02
C PHE A 45 9.18 9.02 7.65
N PHE A 46 7.96 9.26 8.11
CA PHE A 46 6.81 8.40 7.79
C PHE A 46 6.52 8.33 6.29
N TRP A 47 6.75 9.44 5.58
CA TRP A 47 6.63 9.47 4.12
C TRP A 47 7.65 8.56 3.44
N TYR A 48 8.90 8.54 3.91
CA TYR A 48 9.94 7.69 3.33
C TYR A 48 9.59 6.21 3.48
N LYS A 49 9.12 5.80 4.66
CA LYS A 49 8.65 4.44 4.91
C LYS A 49 7.54 4.03 3.94
N ARG A 50 6.55 4.91 3.73
CA ARG A 50 5.44 4.70 2.76
C ARG A 50 5.94 4.60 1.33
N TYR A 51 6.85 5.49 0.91
CA TYR A 51 7.44 5.43 -0.43
C TYR A 51 8.22 4.13 -0.67
N VAL A 52 8.96 3.66 0.34
CA VAL A 52 9.70 2.39 0.24
C VAL A 52 8.74 1.22 0.05
N ALA A 53 7.72 1.10 0.91
CA ALA A 53 6.74 0.02 0.81
C ALA A 53 5.92 0.10 -0.50
N TRP A 54 5.61 1.30 -0.98
CA TRP A 54 4.95 1.50 -2.27
C TRP A 54 5.83 1.06 -3.44
N GLN A 55 7.10 1.43 -3.46
CA GLN A 55 8.03 1.02 -4.50
C GLN A 55 8.26 -0.50 -4.51
N GLU A 56 8.30 -1.13 -3.34
CA GLU A 56 8.34 -2.59 -3.21
C GLU A 56 7.11 -3.23 -3.85
N LEU A 57 5.91 -2.78 -3.50
CA LEU A 57 4.65 -3.25 -4.07
C LEU A 57 4.62 -3.12 -5.60
N LEU A 58 4.95 -1.93 -6.12
CA LEU A 58 5.00 -1.70 -7.58
C LEU A 58 6.02 -2.59 -8.28
N THR A 59 7.15 -2.87 -7.64
CA THR A 59 8.20 -3.74 -8.19
C THR A 59 7.71 -5.18 -8.29
N ILE A 60 7.11 -5.72 -7.23
CA ILE A 60 6.59 -7.09 -7.22
C ILE A 60 5.44 -7.26 -8.23
N ILE A 61 4.55 -6.27 -8.33
CA ILE A 61 3.47 -6.28 -9.32
C ILE A 61 4.02 -6.23 -10.74
N LYS A 62 5.03 -5.38 -11.01
CA LYS A 62 5.70 -5.33 -12.31
C LYS A 62 6.27 -6.69 -12.69
N LEU A 63 7.00 -7.35 -11.79
CA LEU A 63 7.57 -8.68 -12.04
C LEU A 63 6.48 -9.75 -12.25
N SER A 64 5.38 -9.67 -11.49
CA SER A 64 4.23 -10.58 -11.66
C SER A 64 3.60 -10.42 -13.05
N LYS A 65 3.44 -9.18 -13.53
CA LYS A 65 2.96 -8.89 -14.89
C LYS A 65 3.92 -9.44 -15.96
N GLU A 66 5.23 -9.30 -15.79
CA GLU A 66 6.23 -9.83 -16.73
C GLU A 66 6.22 -11.37 -16.81
N LEU A 67 5.77 -12.03 -15.75
CA LEU A 67 5.69 -13.50 -15.65
C LEU A 67 4.28 -14.07 -15.94
N ASP A 68 3.34 -13.23 -16.39
CA ASP A 68 1.94 -13.62 -16.62
C ASP A 68 1.28 -14.24 -15.37
N VAL A 69 1.59 -13.66 -14.21
CA VAL A 69 1.00 -14.00 -12.91
C VAL A 69 -0.04 -12.94 -12.56
N LYS A 70 -1.27 -13.39 -12.30
CA LYS A 70 -2.36 -12.52 -11.86
C LYS A 70 -2.05 -11.96 -10.47
N TRP A 71 -2.10 -10.64 -10.32
CA TRP A 71 -1.74 -9.92 -9.10
C TRP A 71 -2.94 -9.21 -8.46
N ASP A 72 -3.94 -8.86 -9.28
CA ASP A 72 -5.07 -8.00 -8.91
C ASP A 72 -6.17 -8.70 -8.07
N ASP A 73 -6.16 -10.03 -7.95
CA ASP A 73 -7.20 -10.82 -7.25
C ASP A 73 -7.42 -10.42 -5.77
N SER A 74 -6.41 -9.84 -5.13
CA SER A 74 -6.44 -9.45 -3.72
C SER A 74 -6.67 -7.95 -3.49
N PHE A 75 -6.93 -7.18 -4.56
CA PHE A 75 -7.07 -5.73 -4.53
C PHE A 75 -8.50 -5.32 -4.86
N THR A 76 -8.93 -4.17 -4.32
CA THR A 76 -10.17 -3.53 -4.78
C THR A 76 -9.93 -2.83 -6.13
N GLU A 77 -11.00 -2.55 -6.88
CA GLU A 77 -10.89 -1.81 -8.17
C GLU A 77 -10.16 -0.48 -8.01
N LYS A 78 -10.40 0.24 -6.90
CA LYS A 78 -9.74 1.50 -6.58
C LYS A 78 -8.24 1.32 -6.31
N GLN A 79 -7.87 0.28 -5.56
CA GLN A 79 -6.46 -0.03 -5.30
C GLN A 79 -5.73 -0.44 -6.59
N ILE A 80 -6.40 -1.18 -7.47
CA ILE A 80 -5.88 -1.51 -8.81
C ILE A 80 -5.61 -0.22 -9.58
N ASP A 81 -6.58 0.70 -9.65
CA ASP A 81 -6.43 1.99 -10.33
C ASP A 81 -5.23 2.81 -9.81
N TYR A 82 -5.03 2.86 -8.49
CA TYR A 82 -3.86 3.53 -7.89
C TYR A 82 -2.53 2.90 -8.31
N VAL A 83 -2.44 1.57 -8.27
CA VAL A 83 -1.25 0.83 -8.69
C VAL A 83 -0.96 1.07 -10.17
N GLU A 84 -1.98 1.03 -11.03
CA GLU A 84 -1.81 1.19 -12.48
C GLU A 84 -1.38 2.60 -12.85
N LYS A 85 -1.96 3.62 -12.19
CA LYS A 85 -1.55 5.01 -12.35
C LYS A 85 -0.17 5.30 -11.72
N LYS A 86 0.34 4.41 -10.87
CA LYS A 86 1.59 4.54 -10.10
C LYS A 86 1.62 5.81 -9.24
N VAL A 87 0.46 6.32 -8.85
CA VAL A 87 0.35 7.55 -8.05
C VAL A 87 0.47 7.17 -6.59
N LEU A 88 1.42 7.78 -5.89
CA LEU A 88 1.42 7.83 -4.43
C LEU A 88 1.37 9.30 -4.02
N ASP A 89 0.16 9.83 -3.92
CA ASP A 89 -0.11 11.13 -3.34
C ASP A 89 -0.78 10.95 -1.97
N ALA A 90 -1.01 12.07 -1.26
CA ALA A 90 -1.72 12.03 0.01
C ALA A 90 -3.10 11.36 -0.13
N LYS A 91 -3.77 11.54 -1.27
CA LYS A 91 -5.06 10.95 -1.55
C LYS A 91 -4.98 9.42 -1.56
N VAL A 92 -4.02 8.79 -2.24
CA VAL A 92 -3.88 7.32 -2.25
C VAL A 92 -3.70 6.76 -0.84
N LEU A 93 -3.01 7.47 0.05
CA LEU A 93 -2.82 7.03 1.43
C LEU A 93 -4.08 7.15 2.28
N ASP A 94 -4.81 8.25 2.13
CA ASP A 94 -6.04 8.51 2.89
C ASP A 94 -7.20 7.62 2.39
N ASP A 95 -7.23 7.36 1.09
CA ASP A 95 -8.33 6.70 0.38
C ASP A 95 -8.09 5.20 0.11
N TRP A 96 -6.96 4.63 0.55
CA TRP A 96 -6.53 3.27 0.21
C TRP A 96 -7.57 2.18 0.56
N TYR A 97 -8.27 2.36 1.68
CA TYR A 97 -9.23 1.39 2.20
C TYR A 97 -10.69 1.67 1.82
N ASP A 98 -10.97 2.74 1.06
CA ASP A 98 -12.34 3.23 0.89
C ASP A 98 -13.06 3.37 2.24
N PHE A 99 -12.61 4.32 3.07
CA PHE A 99 -13.58 4.89 3.99
C PHE A 99 -14.56 5.64 3.11
N ALA A 100 -15.75 5.10 2.90
CA ALA A 100 -16.86 5.89 2.41
C ALA A 100 -16.84 7.20 3.21
N ASN A 101 -16.65 8.33 2.52
CA ASN A 101 -16.94 9.63 3.11
C ASN A 101 -18.34 9.50 3.71
N ASN A 102 -18.43 9.41 5.04
CA ASN A 102 -19.60 9.94 5.70
C ASN A 102 -19.52 11.43 5.40
N GLU A 103 -20.26 11.83 4.38
CA GLU A 103 -20.75 13.18 4.22
C GLU A 103 -21.53 13.54 5.50
N GLU A 104 -20.83 13.96 6.54
CA GLU A 104 -21.40 14.83 7.57
C GLU A 104 -21.04 16.26 7.19
N GLU A 105 -21.83 16.75 6.24
CA GLU A 105 -22.31 18.13 6.11
C GLU A 105 -21.55 19.18 6.93
N GLU A 106 -20.60 19.85 6.26
CA GLU A 106 -20.48 21.30 6.40
C GLU A 106 -21.79 21.94 5.89
N SER A 107 -22.86 21.93 6.69
CA SER A 107 -23.97 22.86 6.48
C SER A 107 -24.69 23.20 7.80
N SER A 108 -24.82 24.50 8.05
CA SER A 108 -25.55 25.18 9.15
C SER A 108 -24.87 25.31 10.53
N VAL A 109 -23.88 26.22 10.63
CA VAL A 109 -23.84 27.15 11.76
C VAL A 109 -23.92 28.57 11.21
N ASN A 110 -25.13 28.97 10.82
CA ASN A 110 -25.50 30.37 10.72
C ASN A 110 -27.00 30.50 11.00
N GLU A 111 -27.38 30.43 12.27
CA GLU A 111 -28.61 31.05 12.80
C GLU A 111 -28.57 31.11 14.34
N HIS A 112 -28.05 32.22 14.87
CA HIS A 112 -28.59 32.90 16.05
C HIS A 112 -28.21 34.38 16.03
#